data_AF-A0A3D6EQR1-F1
#
_entry.id   AF-A0A3D6EQR1-F1
#
_cell.length_a   1.000
_cell.length_b   1.000
_cell.length_c   1.000
_cell.angle_alpha   90.00
_cell.angle_beta   90.00
_cell.angle_gamma   90.00
#
_symmetry.space_group_name_H-M   'P 1'
#
loop_
_entity.id
_entity.type
_entity.pdbx_description
1 polymer ?
#
loop_
_entity_poly.entity_id
_entity_poly.type
_entity_poly.pdbx_seq_one_letter_code
_entity_poly.pdbx_strand_id
1 'polypeptide(L)'
;MKIVMRSILAIVILVVGYGLYYAWQALPIISAFGAKDLCTCVFLNGREADDVLKQELGAGLQSLGSFELDSNDSTVTGTVFGLAKRKAIYRKGLGCTLVSEISEEELRSQKINLHTMVPVNQDTIPWPMGNVLKTTIDTGVYVTVLKEALDFAFTETDSARPVNTRAVVVVYDGQIIAERYAKGYDEYSRHMGWSMT
;
A
#
# COMPACT_ATOMS: atom_id res chain seq x y z
N MET A 1 20.50 -13.74 48.70
CA MET A 1 20.66 -12.43 48.03
C MET A 1 21.48 -12.51 46.73
N LYS A 2 22.73 -13.03 46.75
CA LYS A 2 23.58 -13.09 45.53
C LYS A 2 23.02 -13.96 44.38
N ILE A 3 22.37 -15.08 44.69
CA ILE A 3 21.77 -15.98 43.68
C ILE A 3 20.57 -15.30 43.01
N VAL A 4 19.67 -14.72 43.80
CA VAL A 4 18.51 -13.94 43.30
C VAL A 4 18.96 -12.81 42.38
N MET A 5 20.01 -12.06 42.77
CA MET A 5 20.57 -10.99 41.95
C MET A 5 21.14 -11.49 40.61
N ARG A 6 21.82 -12.66 40.62
CA ARG A 6 22.34 -13.29 39.39
C ARG A 6 21.20 -13.78 38.48
N SER A 7 20.15 -14.36 39.05
CA SER A 7 18.97 -14.80 38.30
C SER A 7 18.24 -13.63 37.64
N ILE A 8 18.03 -12.52 38.38
CA ILE A 8 17.43 -11.30 37.83
C ILE A 8 18.29 -10.76 36.70
N LEU A 9 19.62 -10.67 36.89
CA LEU A 9 20.53 -10.21 35.85
C LEU A 9 20.47 -11.08 34.60
N ALA A 10 20.44 -12.41 34.76
CA ALA A 10 20.31 -13.33 33.63
C ALA A 10 18.99 -13.13 32.86
N ILE A 11 17.87 -12.94 33.57
CA ILE A 11 16.58 -12.65 32.94
C ILE A 11 16.62 -11.32 32.19
N VAL A 12 17.19 -10.27 32.78
CA VAL A 12 17.33 -8.97 32.12
C VAL A 12 18.17 -9.09 30.85
N ILE A 13 19.29 -9.81 30.89
CA ILE A 13 20.13 -10.04 29.71
C ILE A 13 19.36 -10.79 28.62
N LEU A 14 18.58 -11.82 28.98
CA LEU A 14 17.76 -12.56 28.02
C LEU A 14 16.68 -11.68 27.38
N VAL A 15 15.98 -10.87 28.17
CA VAL A 15 14.94 -9.96 27.68
C VAL A 15 15.54 -8.90 26.76
N VAL A 16 16.65 -8.27 27.16
CA VAL A 16 17.34 -7.27 26.33
C VAL A 16 17.87 -7.90 25.05
N GLY A 17 18.51 -9.06 25.15
CA GLY A 17 19.02 -9.80 23.99
C GLY A 17 17.92 -10.15 23.00
N TYR A 18 16.78 -10.64 23.48
CA TYR A 18 15.61 -10.91 22.64
C TYR A 18 15.05 -9.62 22.00
N GLY A 19 14.94 -8.54 22.77
CA GLY A 19 14.46 -7.25 22.27
C GLY A 19 15.35 -6.68 21.15
N LEU A 20 16.67 -6.77 21.31
CA LEU A 20 17.63 -6.37 20.27
C LEU A 20 17.54 -7.26 19.03
N TYR A 21 17.42 -8.57 19.21
CA TYR A 21 17.22 -9.50 18.10
C TYR A 21 15.93 -9.20 17.33
N TYR A 22 14.83 -8.97 18.04
CA TYR A 22 13.56 -8.60 17.43
C TYR A 22 13.65 -7.28 16.67
N ALA A 23 14.25 -6.24 17.28
CA ALA A 23 14.45 -4.95 16.63
C ALA A 23 15.31 -5.07 15.36
N TRP A 24 16.37 -5.89 15.39
CA TRP A 24 17.23 -6.14 14.23
C TRP A 24 16.46 -6.68 13.02
N GLN A 25 15.39 -7.45 13.26
CA GLN A 25 14.51 -7.96 12.20
C GLN A 25 13.40 -6.97 11.83
N ALA A 26 12.79 -6.32 12.83
CA ALA A 26 11.61 -5.48 12.63
C ALA A 26 11.93 -4.13 11.96
N LEU A 27 13.02 -3.45 12.35
CA LEU A 27 13.32 -2.10 11.85
C LEU A 27 13.56 -2.05 10.32
N PRO A 28 14.30 -3.01 9.73
CA PRO A 28 14.42 -3.08 8.27
C PRO A 28 13.09 -3.32 7.55
N ILE A 29 12.19 -4.12 8.14
CA ILE A 29 10.88 -4.42 7.55
C ILE A 29 10.02 -3.15 7.51
N ILE A 30 9.96 -2.40 8.61
CA ILE A 30 9.24 -1.11 8.67
C ILE A 30 9.81 -0.14 7.62
N SER A 31 11.14 0.00 7.59
CA SER A 31 11.82 0.90 6.65
C SER A 31 11.55 0.52 5.19
N ALA A 32 11.66 -0.77 4.85
CA ALA A 32 11.42 -1.25 3.49
C ALA A 32 9.94 -1.16 3.09
N PHE A 33 9.03 -1.56 3.97
CA PHE A 33 7.60 -1.52 3.72
C PHE A 33 7.15 -0.11 3.38
N GLY A 34 7.39 0.86 4.26
CA GLY A 34 6.93 2.23 4.01
C GLY A 34 7.65 2.90 2.86
N ALA A 35 8.93 2.59 2.59
CA ALA A 35 9.60 3.09 1.40
C ALA A 35 8.94 2.58 0.10
N LYS A 36 8.63 1.28 0.04
CA LYS A 36 7.95 0.67 -1.10
C LYS A 36 6.53 1.20 -1.26
N ASP A 37 5.83 1.37 -0.16
CA ASP A 37 4.44 1.80 -0.12
C ASP A 37 4.29 3.25 -0.60
N LEU A 38 5.06 4.15 0.00
CA LEU A 38 5.10 5.56 -0.38
C LEU A 38 5.54 5.74 -1.84
N CYS A 39 6.59 5.04 -2.28
CA CYS A 39 7.03 5.07 -3.67
C CYS A 39 5.88 4.68 -4.62
N THR A 40 5.18 3.59 -4.30
CA THR A 40 4.12 3.08 -5.18
C THR A 40 2.93 4.03 -5.22
N CYS A 41 2.49 4.50 -4.06
CA CYS A 41 1.34 5.40 -3.99
C CYS A 41 1.62 6.75 -4.67
N VAL A 42 2.83 7.29 -4.57
CA VAL A 42 3.19 8.55 -5.24
C VAL A 42 3.40 8.34 -6.74
N PHE A 43 4.34 7.48 -7.14
CA PHE A 43 4.76 7.38 -8.55
C PHE A 43 3.83 6.56 -9.44
N LEU A 44 3.05 5.62 -8.89
CA LEU A 44 2.10 4.82 -9.68
C LEU A 44 0.67 5.31 -9.52
N ASN A 45 0.26 5.61 -8.28
CA ASN A 45 -1.12 5.98 -7.99
C ASN A 45 -1.37 7.50 -8.07
N GLY A 46 -0.32 8.31 -8.16
CA GLY A 46 -0.46 9.78 -8.27
C GLY A 46 -0.96 10.44 -7.00
N ARG A 47 -0.77 9.80 -5.83
CA ARG A 47 -1.19 10.34 -4.53
C ARG A 47 -0.17 11.32 -3.98
N GLU A 48 -0.64 12.33 -3.25
CA GLU A 48 0.20 13.24 -2.48
C GLU A 48 0.92 12.50 -1.34
N ALA A 49 2.21 12.80 -1.14
CA ALA A 49 3.05 12.08 -0.18
C ALA A 49 2.50 12.18 1.25
N ASP A 50 2.04 13.36 1.67
CA ASP A 50 1.50 13.59 3.01
C ASP A 50 0.23 12.76 3.28
N ASP A 51 -0.62 12.59 2.27
CA ASP A 51 -1.82 11.74 2.39
C ASP A 51 -1.45 10.27 2.55
N VAL A 52 -0.40 9.82 1.86
CA VAL A 52 0.10 8.44 2.00
C VAL A 52 0.72 8.23 3.37
N LEU A 53 1.57 9.15 3.83
CA LEU A 53 2.18 9.11 5.16
C LEU A 53 1.11 9.07 6.25
N LYS A 54 0.02 9.82 6.11
CA LYS A 54 -1.07 9.84 7.07
C LYS A 54 -1.95 8.59 7.02
N GLN A 55 -2.38 8.19 5.82
CA GLN A 55 -3.42 7.16 5.65
C GLN A 55 -2.86 5.73 5.63
N GLU A 56 -1.64 5.52 5.12
CA GLU A 56 -1.02 4.20 5.02
C GLU A 56 0.01 3.95 6.12
N LEU A 57 0.85 4.96 6.39
CA LEU A 57 2.04 4.80 7.23
C LEU A 57 1.90 5.44 8.61
N GLY A 58 0.77 6.09 8.89
CA GLY A 58 0.55 6.91 10.08
C GLY A 58 0.16 6.13 11.34
N ALA A 59 -0.03 4.82 11.23
CA ALA A 59 -0.53 3.96 12.30
C ALA A 59 0.32 2.69 12.50
N GLY A 60 0.14 2.02 13.64
CA GLY A 60 0.81 0.76 13.96
C GLY A 60 2.33 0.90 14.02
N LEU A 61 3.05 -0.14 13.59
CA LEU A 61 4.52 -0.11 13.57
C LEU A 61 5.09 0.80 12.48
N GLN A 62 4.30 1.12 11.44
CA GLN A 62 4.76 1.97 10.34
C GLN A 62 4.97 3.43 10.77
N SER A 63 4.24 3.89 11.79
CA SER A 63 4.39 5.25 12.32
C SER A 63 5.73 5.50 13.03
N LEU A 64 6.51 4.45 13.30
CA LEU A 64 7.88 4.56 13.81
C LEU A 64 8.87 4.94 12.71
N GLY A 65 8.49 4.75 11.45
CA GLY A 65 9.32 5.01 10.29
C GLY A 65 9.38 6.50 9.92
N SER A 66 10.50 6.90 9.34
CA SER A 66 10.68 8.17 8.65
C SER A 66 10.97 7.87 7.18
N PHE A 67 10.21 8.51 6.28
CA PHE A 67 10.24 8.24 4.86
C PHE A 67 10.48 9.52 4.08
N GLU A 68 11.52 9.53 3.25
CA GLU A 68 11.96 10.67 2.47
C GLU A 68 11.76 10.38 0.99
N LEU A 69 10.93 11.18 0.33
CA LEU A 69 10.67 11.13 -1.11
C LEU A 69 11.66 12.03 -1.85
N ASP A 70 12.41 11.48 -2.79
CA ASP A 70 13.18 12.23 -3.78
C ASP A 70 12.46 12.11 -5.14
N SER A 71 11.76 13.18 -5.52
CA SER A 71 11.03 13.22 -6.80
C SER A 71 11.96 13.32 -8.01
N ASN A 72 13.17 13.85 -7.86
CA ASN A 72 14.11 14.01 -8.97
C ASN A 72 14.76 12.66 -9.32
N ASP A 73 15.16 11.89 -8.31
CA ASP A 73 15.71 10.53 -8.49
C ASP A 73 14.59 9.46 -8.65
N SER A 74 13.35 9.87 -8.41
CA SER A 74 12.16 9.00 -8.34
C SER A 74 12.32 7.87 -7.33
N THR A 75 12.71 8.22 -6.10
CA THR A 75 13.02 7.24 -5.04
C THR A 75 12.39 7.61 -3.71
N VAL A 76 12.29 6.61 -2.84
CA VAL A 76 11.92 6.80 -1.44
C VAL A 76 12.90 6.08 -0.55
N THR A 77 13.38 6.77 0.48
CA THR A 77 14.22 6.18 1.53
C THR A 77 13.43 6.07 2.83
N GLY A 78 13.37 4.88 3.41
CA GLY A 78 12.81 4.62 4.73
C GLY A 78 13.90 4.36 5.77
N THR A 79 13.69 4.85 7.00
CA THR A 79 14.50 4.54 8.18
C THR A 79 13.59 4.42 9.40
N VAL A 80 14.08 3.82 10.49
CA VAL A 80 13.43 3.91 11.81
C VAL A 80 14.44 4.45 12.80
N PHE A 81 14.15 5.61 13.40
CA PHE A 81 15.06 6.34 14.29
C PHE A 81 16.48 6.56 13.70
N GLY A 82 16.57 6.74 12.37
CA GLY A 82 17.84 6.88 11.64
C GLY A 82 18.59 5.56 11.38
N LEU A 83 18.04 4.42 11.79
CA LEU A 83 18.62 3.08 11.59
C LEU A 83 17.96 2.35 10.42
N ALA A 84 18.54 1.19 10.07
CA ALA A 84 17.95 0.20 9.17
C ALA A 84 17.50 0.75 7.80
N LYS A 85 18.26 1.71 7.24
CA LYS A 85 17.95 2.38 5.97
C LYS A 85 17.60 1.39 4.85
N ARG A 86 16.50 1.65 4.16
CA ARG A 86 16.02 0.92 2.98
C ARG A 86 15.57 1.90 1.90
N LYS A 87 15.74 1.54 0.63
CA LYS A 87 15.41 2.41 -0.51
C LYS A 87 14.49 1.66 -1.48
N ALA A 88 13.46 2.34 -1.96
CA ALA A 88 12.66 1.92 -3.09
C ALA A 88 12.88 2.89 -4.26
N ILE A 89 12.96 2.37 -5.47
CA ILE A 89 13.13 3.16 -6.69
C ILE A 89 11.95 2.92 -7.62
N TYR A 90 11.43 3.99 -8.22
CA TYR A 90 10.44 3.87 -9.28
C TYR A 90 11.13 3.51 -10.60
N ARG A 91 10.65 2.44 -11.22
CA ARG A 91 11.15 1.96 -12.51
C ARG A 91 9.99 2.00 -13.49
N LYS A 92 10.07 2.87 -14.49
CA LYS A 92 9.01 3.10 -15.47
C LYS A 92 8.55 1.78 -16.10
N GLY A 93 7.26 1.48 -15.98
CA GLY A 93 6.63 0.25 -16.49
C GLY A 93 6.84 -1.02 -15.65
N LEU A 94 7.70 -0.99 -14.62
CA LEU A 94 7.89 -2.07 -13.64
C LEU A 94 7.35 -1.71 -12.26
N GLY A 95 7.04 -0.43 -12.04
CA GLY A 95 6.59 0.10 -10.78
C GLY A 95 7.74 0.33 -9.79
N CYS A 96 7.41 0.46 -8.52
CA CYS A 96 8.43 0.64 -7.48
C CYS A 96 9.08 -0.68 -7.11
N THR A 97 10.41 -0.71 -7.05
CA THR A 97 11.21 -1.89 -6.67
C THR A 97 12.05 -1.55 -5.43
N LEU A 98 12.09 -2.44 -4.45
CA LEU A 98 13.01 -2.31 -3.32
C LEU A 98 14.43 -2.63 -3.76
N VAL A 99 15.38 -1.79 -3.37
CA VAL A 99 16.82 -2.09 -3.52
C VAL A 99 17.18 -3.12 -2.47
N SER A 100 17.31 -4.37 -2.90
CA SER A 100 17.59 -5.52 -2.04
C SER A 100 18.51 -6.48 -2.78
N GLU A 101 19.49 -7.02 -2.05
CA GLU A 101 20.49 -8.03 -2.50
C GLU A 101 21.46 -7.58 -3.60
N ILE A 102 21.02 -6.69 -4.49
CA ILE A 102 21.82 -6.08 -5.56
C ILE A 102 21.78 -4.55 -5.44
N SER A 103 22.76 -3.90 -6.07
CA SER A 103 22.85 -2.44 -6.05
C SER A 103 21.74 -1.77 -6.85
N GLU A 104 21.48 -0.50 -6.53
CA GLU A 104 20.57 0.34 -7.31
C GLU A 104 21.02 0.50 -8.76
N GLU A 105 22.33 0.63 -8.99
CA GLU A 105 22.91 0.71 -10.33
C GLU A 105 22.59 -0.54 -11.15
N GLU A 106 22.78 -1.73 -10.55
CA GLU A 106 22.42 -3.00 -11.18
C GLU A 106 20.92 -3.04 -11.51
N LEU A 107 20.03 -2.68 -10.57
CA LEU A 107 18.58 -2.62 -10.81
C LEU A 107 18.18 -1.66 -11.94
N ARG A 108 18.81 -0.49 -12.01
CA ARG A 108 18.55 0.51 -13.06
C ARG A 108 19.13 0.08 -14.41
N SER A 109 20.21 -0.69 -14.42
CA SER A 109 20.82 -1.22 -15.65
C SER A 109 20.07 -2.39 -16.29
N GLN A 110 19.18 -3.05 -15.53
CA GLN A 110 18.39 -4.17 -16.03
C GLN A 110 17.51 -3.74 -17.22
N LYS A 111 17.76 -4.36 -18.38
CA LYS A 111 16.93 -4.21 -19.57
C LYS A 111 15.76 -5.17 -19.48
N ILE A 112 14.55 -4.64 -19.40
CA ILE A 112 13.32 -5.45 -19.41
C ILE A 112 12.53 -5.14 -20.67
N ASN A 113 12.20 -6.18 -21.41
CA ASN A 113 11.29 -6.11 -22.55
C ASN A 113 9.87 -6.08 -22.01
N LEU A 114 9.36 -4.88 -21.75
CA LEU A 114 7.98 -4.70 -21.36
C LEU A 114 7.07 -5.04 -22.54
N HIS A 115 6.03 -5.84 -22.28
CA HIS A 115 4.97 -6.03 -23.26
C HIS A 115 4.30 -4.68 -23.51
N THR A 116 4.32 -4.21 -24.76
CA THR A 116 3.58 -3.02 -25.14
C THR A 116 2.13 -3.42 -25.36
N MET A 117 1.25 -3.04 -24.43
CA MET A 117 -0.19 -3.21 -24.67
C MET A 117 -0.59 -2.27 -25.81
N VAL A 118 -1.31 -2.80 -26.79
CA VAL A 118 -1.92 -1.97 -27.83
C VAL A 118 -3.00 -1.12 -27.14
N PRO A 119 -2.94 0.22 -27.24
CA PRO A 119 -3.98 1.06 -26.65
C PRO A 119 -5.29 0.79 -27.39
N VAL A 120 -6.22 0.15 -26.70
CA VAL A 120 -7.59 -0.03 -27.19
C VAL A 120 -8.46 1.02 -26.52
N ASN A 121 -9.35 1.66 -27.29
CA ASN A 121 -10.30 2.61 -26.71
C ASN A 121 -11.34 1.85 -25.88
N GLN A 122 -11.12 1.79 -24.57
CA GLN A 122 -11.98 1.07 -23.64
C GLN A 122 -13.40 1.64 -23.60
N ASP A 123 -13.60 2.91 -23.96
CA ASP A 123 -14.92 3.55 -24.00
C ASP A 123 -15.79 3.06 -25.18
N THR A 124 -15.26 2.15 -26.00
CA THR A 124 -16.00 1.49 -27.08
C THR A 124 -16.26 0.01 -26.80
N ILE A 125 -15.74 -0.53 -25.70
CA ILE A 125 -15.80 -1.96 -25.38
C ILE A 125 -16.69 -2.18 -24.16
N PRO A 126 -17.64 -3.14 -24.22
CA PRO A 126 -18.45 -3.52 -23.07
C PRO A 126 -17.59 -4.00 -21.89
N TRP A 127 -17.99 -3.60 -20.68
CA TRP A 127 -17.48 -4.18 -19.44
C TRP A 127 -17.67 -5.72 -19.45
N PRO A 128 -16.70 -6.52 -18.95
CA PRO A 128 -15.50 -6.13 -18.20
C PRO A 128 -14.24 -5.85 -19.03
N MET A 129 -14.33 -5.94 -20.36
CA MET A 129 -13.16 -5.73 -21.23
C MET A 129 -12.92 -4.25 -21.58
N GLY A 130 -13.88 -3.38 -21.25
CA GLY A 130 -13.77 -1.92 -21.37
C GLY A 130 -14.76 -1.21 -20.45
N ASN A 131 -15.07 0.05 -20.76
CA ASN A 131 -15.77 0.98 -19.87
C ASN A 131 -17.26 1.14 -20.19
N VAL A 132 -17.77 0.50 -21.26
CA VAL A 132 -19.19 0.64 -21.62
C VAL A 132 -20.04 -0.21 -20.69
N LEU A 133 -20.72 0.46 -19.76
CA LEU A 133 -21.69 -0.15 -18.85
C LEU A 133 -23.06 -0.29 -19.50
N LYS A 134 -23.85 -1.28 -19.05
CA LYS A 134 -25.26 -1.38 -19.43
C LYS A 134 -26.06 -0.28 -18.74
N THR A 135 -26.98 0.35 -19.47
CA THR A 135 -27.84 1.42 -18.97
C THR A 135 -28.98 0.95 -18.08
N THR A 136 -29.32 -0.34 -18.13
CA THR A 136 -30.37 -0.96 -17.33
C THR A 136 -29.86 -2.26 -16.77
N ILE A 137 -29.97 -2.39 -15.45
CA ILE A 137 -29.51 -3.54 -14.70
C ILE A 137 -30.67 -4.00 -13.82
N ASP A 138 -31.31 -5.10 -14.22
CA ASP A 138 -32.36 -5.76 -13.43
C ASP A 138 -31.76 -7.04 -12.81
N THR A 139 -31.31 -6.92 -11.57
CA THR A 139 -30.63 -8.00 -10.85
C THR A 139 -31.54 -8.68 -9.83
N GLY A 140 -32.76 -8.18 -9.64
CA GLY A 140 -33.60 -8.52 -8.48
C GLY A 140 -33.01 -8.10 -7.13
N VAL A 141 -31.87 -7.41 -7.10
CA VAL A 141 -31.25 -6.89 -5.87
C VAL A 141 -31.84 -5.52 -5.56
N TYR A 142 -32.39 -5.36 -4.35
CA TYR A 142 -32.94 -4.08 -3.92
C TYR A 142 -31.84 -3.02 -3.80
N VAL A 143 -32.02 -1.90 -4.50
CA VAL A 143 -31.12 -0.73 -4.47
C VAL A 143 -30.84 -0.27 -3.03
N THR A 144 -31.80 -0.41 -2.13
CA THR A 144 -31.66 -0.07 -0.71
C THR A 144 -30.59 -0.92 -0.02
N VAL A 145 -30.56 -2.23 -0.28
CA VAL A 145 -29.57 -3.15 0.32
C VAL A 145 -28.16 -2.83 -0.18
N LEU A 146 -28.00 -2.54 -1.48
CA LEU A 146 -26.71 -2.13 -2.04
C LEU A 146 -26.24 -0.80 -1.43
N LYS A 147 -27.16 0.17 -1.29
CA LYS A 147 -26.84 1.45 -0.66
C LYS A 147 -26.41 1.27 0.80
N GLU A 148 -27.11 0.46 1.59
CA GLU A 148 -26.75 0.16 2.98
C GLU A 148 -25.38 -0.51 3.09
N ALA A 149 -25.06 -1.46 2.20
CA ALA A 149 -23.75 -2.09 2.16
C ALA A 149 -22.64 -1.09 1.82
N LEU A 150 -22.87 -0.20 0.85
CA LEU A 150 -21.93 0.88 0.53
C LEU A 150 -21.80 1.89 1.68
N ASP A 151 -22.91 2.25 2.35
CA ASP A 151 -22.89 3.15 3.51
C ASP A 151 -22.07 2.54 4.65
N PHE A 152 -22.27 1.26 4.93
CA PHE A 152 -21.51 0.52 5.93
C PHE A 152 -20.00 0.52 5.61
N ALA A 153 -19.63 0.22 4.36
CA ALA A 153 -18.22 0.14 3.97
C ALA A 153 -17.47 1.48 4.11
N PHE A 154 -18.18 2.61 4.05
CA PHE A 154 -17.61 3.95 4.20
C PHE A 154 -17.83 4.56 5.59
N THR A 155 -18.42 3.80 6.53
CA THR A 155 -18.65 4.27 7.89
C THR A 155 -17.36 4.16 8.70
N GLU A 156 -16.84 5.30 9.15
CA GLU A 156 -15.72 5.36 10.08
C GLU A 156 -16.23 5.24 11.52
N THR A 157 -15.91 4.13 12.18
CA THR A 157 -16.35 3.83 13.56
C THR A 157 -15.32 4.17 14.64
N ASP A 158 -14.03 4.24 14.27
CA ASP A 158 -12.92 4.57 15.15
C ASP A 158 -12.08 5.69 14.52
N SER A 159 -12.22 6.91 15.02
CA SER A 159 -11.47 8.06 14.49
C SER A 159 -9.96 7.99 14.75
N ALA A 160 -9.51 7.17 15.70
CA ALA A 160 -8.10 6.94 15.96
C ALA A 160 -7.49 5.89 15.01
N ARG A 161 -8.32 5.04 14.42
CA ARG A 161 -7.92 3.99 13.46
C ARG A 161 -8.93 3.90 12.32
N PRO A 162 -8.99 4.93 11.47
CA PRO A 162 -9.93 4.94 10.37
C PRO A 162 -9.63 3.77 9.41
N VAL A 163 -10.69 3.21 8.83
CA VAL A 163 -10.62 2.16 7.82
C VAL A 163 -10.07 2.74 6.51
N ASN A 164 -10.37 4.01 6.23
CA ASN A 164 -9.95 4.71 5.01
C ASN A 164 -10.38 3.99 3.73
N THR A 165 -11.62 3.50 3.69
CA THR A 165 -12.17 2.84 2.49
C THR A 165 -12.10 3.78 1.29
N ARG A 166 -11.42 3.36 0.22
CA ARG A 166 -11.17 4.19 -0.97
C ARG A 166 -12.18 3.97 -2.08
N ALA A 167 -12.50 2.70 -2.33
CA ALA A 167 -13.37 2.28 -3.41
C ALA A 167 -14.06 1.00 -3.00
N VAL A 168 -15.34 0.89 -3.34
CA VAL A 168 -16.10 -0.36 -3.27
C VAL A 168 -16.82 -0.50 -4.60
N VAL A 169 -16.65 -1.64 -5.26
CA VAL A 169 -17.33 -1.98 -6.51
C VAL A 169 -17.98 -3.34 -6.33
N VAL A 170 -19.28 -3.43 -6.61
CA VAL A 170 -20.05 -4.66 -6.54
C VAL A 170 -20.36 -5.12 -7.95
N VAL A 171 -19.86 -6.30 -8.30
CA VAL A 171 -20.08 -6.92 -9.61
C VAL A 171 -21.00 -8.12 -9.44
N TYR A 172 -22.08 -8.17 -10.22
CA TYR A 172 -23.00 -9.30 -10.28
C TYR A 172 -23.34 -9.62 -11.73
N ASP A 173 -23.27 -10.90 -12.09
CA ASP A 173 -23.50 -11.39 -13.45
C ASP A 173 -22.73 -10.59 -14.52
N GLY A 174 -21.45 -10.34 -14.23
CA GLY A 174 -20.55 -9.59 -15.12
C GLY A 174 -20.91 -8.11 -15.28
N GLN A 175 -21.71 -7.52 -14.41
CA GLN A 175 -22.11 -6.10 -14.46
C GLN A 175 -21.78 -5.40 -13.15
N ILE A 176 -21.30 -4.16 -13.23
CA ILE A 176 -21.18 -3.30 -12.04
C ILE A 176 -22.58 -2.85 -11.63
N ILE A 177 -23.05 -3.29 -10.47
CA ILE A 177 -24.40 -3.02 -9.98
C ILE A 177 -24.44 -1.93 -8.90
N ALA A 178 -23.28 -1.61 -8.32
CA ALA A 178 -23.08 -0.53 -7.37
C ALA A 178 -21.60 -0.20 -7.25
N GLU A 179 -21.27 1.07 -7.12
CA GLU A 179 -19.91 1.52 -6.81
C GLU A 179 -19.93 2.79 -5.97
N ARG A 180 -18.87 3.01 -5.21
CA ARG A 180 -18.63 4.25 -4.47
C ARG A 180 -17.14 4.47 -4.31
N TYR A 181 -16.73 5.71 -4.45
CA TYR A 181 -15.36 6.17 -4.30
C TYR A 181 -15.28 7.22 -3.19
N ALA A 182 -14.19 7.19 -2.42
CA ALA A 182 -13.89 8.22 -1.45
C ALA A 182 -13.57 9.54 -2.15
N LYS A 183 -13.67 10.65 -1.42
CA LYS A 183 -13.31 11.97 -1.96
C LYS A 183 -11.88 11.95 -2.50
N GLY A 184 -11.70 12.38 -3.75
CA GLY A 184 -10.41 12.40 -4.43
C GLY A 184 -10.02 11.07 -5.10
N TYR A 185 -10.91 10.08 -5.09
CA TYR A 185 -10.78 8.83 -5.82
C TYR A 185 -11.93 8.68 -6.81
N ASP A 186 -11.68 7.91 -7.86
CA ASP A 186 -12.59 7.63 -8.96
C ASP A 186 -12.27 6.26 -9.58
N GLU A 187 -13.00 5.89 -10.63
CA GLU A 187 -12.83 4.63 -11.36
C GLU A 187 -11.46 4.45 -12.03
N TYR A 188 -10.70 5.54 -12.23
CA TYR A 188 -9.35 5.53 -12.80
C TYR A 188 -8.25 5.47 -11.76
N SER A 189 -8.61 5.65 -10.49
CA SER A 189 -7.67 5.66 -9.38
C SER A 189 -7.03 4.30 -9.19
N ARG A 190 -5.70 4.29 -9.11
CA ARG A 190 -4.93 3.05 -8.89
C ARG A 190 -4.79 2.76 -7.41
N HIS A 191 -4.84 1.48 -7.07
CA HIS A 191 -4.65 0.98 -5.71
C HIS A 191 -3.56 -0.08 -5.66
N MET A 192 -2.93 -0.22 -4.50
CA MET A 192 -1.95 -1.29 -4.31
C MET A 192 -2.68 -2.64 -4.19
N GLY A 193 -2.42 -3.53 -5.15
CA GLY A 193 -3.10 -4.82 -5.21
C GLY A 193 -2.60 -5.87 -4.22
N TRP A 194 -1.37 -5.75 -3.72
CA TRP A 194 -0.74 -6.75 -2.84
C TRP A 194 -0.97 -8.18 -3.36
N SER A 195 -1.41 -9.11 -2.50
CA SER A 195 -1.66 -10.52 -2.86
C SER A 195 -2.87 -10.74 -3.76
N MET A 196 -3.60 -9.70 -4.18
CA MET A 196 -4.71 -9.84 -5.14
C MET A 196 -4.22 -9.99 -6.59
N THR A 197 -2.96 -9.63 -6.88
CA THR A 197 -2.32 -9.78 -8.20
C THR A 197 -1.71 -11.16 -8.38
#